data_AF-H2C8V1-F1
#
_entry.id   AF-H2C8V1-F1
#
_cell.length_a   1.000
_cell.length_b   1.000
_cell.length_c   1.000
_cell.angle_alpha   90.00
_cell.angle_beta   90.00
_cell.angle_gamma   90.00
#
_symmetry.space_group_name_H-M   'P 1'
#
loop_
_entity.id
_entity.type
_entity.pdbx_description
1 polymer ?
#
loop_
_entity_poly.entity_id
_entity_poly.type
_entity_poly.pdbx_seq_one_letter_code
_entity_poly.pdbx_strand_id
1 'polypeptide(L)'
;MRAVHNLSKETRQRAIEVLLEKRSKKELAEQLGLSPASIVKFFKGYTHPSDITISRVLEVASDEERREIVRLFIDDLVDGVIELLETYPDVESSKLDELKKILEEKEKRRILTSLGFV
;
A
#
# COMPACT_ATOMS: atom_id res chain seq x y z
N MET A 1 -8.89 1.93 7.24
CA MET A 1 -9.03 2.53 5.88
C MET A 1 -9.49 1.45 4.91
N ARG A 2 -10.51 1.70 4.07
CA ARG A 2 -11.04 0.69 3.13
C ARG A 2 -9.96 0.15 2.16
N ALA A 3 -9.05 1.01 1.73
CA ALA A 3 -7.90 0.60 0.91
C ALA A 3 -7.07 -0.50 1.58
N VAL A 4 -6.72 -0.33 2.87
CA VAL A 4 -5.95 -1.34 3.62
C VAL A 4 -6.69 -2.65 3.74
N HIS A 5 -8.01 -2.61 3.95
CA HIS A 5 -8.83 -3.82 4.04
C HIS A 5 -8.74 -4.67 2.76
N ASN A 6 -8.74 -4.01 1.60
CA ASN A 6 -8.72 -4.65 0.29
C ASN A 6 -7.35 -5.11 -0.17
N LEU A 7 -6.27 -4.83 0.57
CA LEU A 7 -4.93 -5.29 0.21
C LEU A 7 -4.80 -6.81 0.30
N SER A 8 -4.11 -7.38 -0.69
CA SER A 8 -3.72 -8.79 -0.70
C SER A 8 -2.84 -9.15 0.50
N LYS A 9 -2.75 -10.45 0.79
CA LYS A 9 -1.94 -10.94 1.93
C LYS A 9 -0.46 -10.71 1.65
N GLU A 10 -0.09 -10.86 0.38
CA GLU A 10 1.23 -10.69 -0.20
C GLU A 10 1.71 -9.24 -0.03
N THR A 11 0.88 -8.28 -0.42
CA THR A 11 1.21 -6.85 -0.29
C THR A 11 1.33 -6.42 1.18
N ARG A 12 0.48 -6.96 2.06
CA ARG A 12 0.58 -6.74 3.51
C ARG A 12 1.89 -7.29 4.08
N GLN A 13 2.32 -8.46 3.64
CA GLN A 13 3.61 -9.03 4.03
C GLN A 13 4.76 -8.17 3.49
N ARG A 14 4.70 -7.74 2.23
CA ARG A 14 5.77 -6.94 1.62
C ARG A 14 5.98 -5.61 2.32
N ALA A 15 4.92 -4.98 2.83
CA ALA A 15 5.04 -3.77 3.64
C ALA A 15 5.82 -3.98 4.94
N ILE A 16 5.72 -5.16 5.57
CA ILE A 16 6.57 -5.53 6.72
C ILE A 16 8.01 -5.73 6.29
N GLU A 17 8.25 -6.35 5.14
CA GLU A 17 9.59 -6.57 4.59
C GLU A 17 10.32 -5.25 4.35
N VAL A 18 9.67 -4.24 3.77
CA VAL A 18 10.23 -2.89 3.58
C VAL A 18 10.75 -2.33 4.91
N LEU A 19 9.97 -2.42 5.99
CA LEU A 19 10.41 -1.92 7.29
C LEU A 19 11.57 -2.72 7.89
N LEU A 20 11.66 -4.01 7.58
CA LEU A 20 12.73 -4.90 8.04
C LEU A 20 14.05 -4.70 7.28
N GLU A 21 14.07 -3.95 6.18
CA GLU A 21 15.32 -3.64 5.47
C GLU A 21 16.24 -2.75 6.32
N LYS A 22 15.64 -1.87 7.14
CA LYS A 22 16.36 -0.89 7.99
C LYS A 22 16.26 -1.19 9.49
N ARG A 23 15.52 -2.25 9.88
CA ARG A 23 15.25 -2.59 11.29
C ARG A 23 15.37 -4.08 11.54
N SER A 24 15.83 -4.47 12.72
CA SER A 24 15.72 -5.85 13.18
C SER A 24 14.26 -6.23 13.47
N LYS A 25 13.98 -7.55 13.48
CA LYS A 25 12.66 -8.08 13.83
C LYS A 25 12.21 -7.70 15.23
N LYS A 26 13.15 -7.50 16.16
CA LYS A 26 12.87 -7.09 17.55
C LYS A 26 12.44 -5.62 17.60
N GLU A 27 13.19 -4.73 16.96
CA GLU A 27 12.87 -3.29 16.90
C GLU A 27 11.53 -3.06 16.22
N LEU A 28 11.27 -3.74 15.10
CA LEU A 28 10.00 -3.61 14.42
C LEU A 28 8.83 -4.14 15.27
N ALA A 29 9.03 -5.24 16.00
CA ALA A 29 8.01 -5.75 16.91
C ALA A 29 7.64 -4.74 18.00
N GLU A 30 8.65 -4.08 18.59
CA GLU A 30 8.45 -3.04 19.60
C GLU A 30 7.70 -1.84 19.02
N GLN A 31 8.13 -1.34 17.86
CA GLN A 31 7.47 -0.21 17.17
C GLN A 31 6.01 -0.50 16.80
N LEU A 32 5.70 -1.74 16.39
CA LEU A 32 4.34 -2.13 16.03
C LEU A 32 3.49 -2.55 17.23
N GLY A 33 4.08 -2.66 18.44
CA GLY A 33 3.41 -3.17 19.63
C GLY A 33 3.00 -4.64 19.50
N LEU A 34 3.90 -5.46 18.94
CA LEU A 34 3.69 -6.88 18.65
C LEU A 34 4.80 -7.74 19.28
N SER A 35 4.60 -9.06 19.29
CA SER A 35 5.65 -10.00 19.65
C SER A 35 6.66 -10.18 18.49
N PRO A 36 7.95 -10.41 18.76
CA PRO A 36 8.91 -10.78 17.71
C PRO A 36 8.49 -12.02 16.92
N ALA A 37 7.78 -12.97 17.57
CA ALA A 37 7.24 -14.15 16.90
C ALA A 37 6.18 -13.80 15.85
N SER A 38 5.36 -12.76 16.08
CA SER A 38 4.40 -12.26 15.09
C SER A 38 5.11 -11.75 13.85
N ILE A 39 6.19 -10.97 14.01
CA ILE A 39 7.00 -10.47 12.90
C ILE A 39 7.62 -11.61 12.10
N VAL A 40 8.13 -12.65 12.78
CA VAL A 40 8.65 -13.86 12.12
C VAL A 40 7.55 -14.57 11.32
N LYS A 41 6.33 -14.69 11.86
CA LYS A 41 5.21 -15.33 11.15
C LYS A 41 4.80 -14.54 9.91
N PHE A 42 4.76 -13.21 9.99
CA PHE A 42 4.49 -12.36 8.83
C PHE A 42 5.58 -12.51 7.76
N PHE A 43 6.84 -12.38 8.15
CA PHE A 43 7.99 -12.49 7.25
C PHE A 43 8.07 -13.86 6.54
N LYS A 44 7.63 -14.93 7.20
CA LYS A 44 7.60 -16.28 6.62
C LYS A 44 6.30 -16.60 5.86
N GLY A 45 5.35 -15.67 5.77
CA GLY A 45 4.06 -15.88 5.13
C GLY A 45 3.13 -16.86 5.85
N TYR A 46 3.40 -17.22 7.11
CA TYR A 46 2.52 -18.13 7.87
C TYR A 46 1.19 -17.48 8.26
N THR A 47 1.18 -16.16 8.35
CA THR A 47 -0.01 -15.34 8.60
C THR A 47 0.24 -13.94 8.04
N HIS A 48 -0.80 -13.13 7.90
CA HIS A 48 -0.69 -11.79 7.35
C HIS A 48 -1.02 -10.73 8.42
N PRO A 49 -0.41 -9.54 8.33
CA PRO A 49 -0.76 -8.41 9.18
C PRO A 49 -2.25 -8.04 9.09
N SER A 50 -2.83 -7.65 10.24
CA SER A 50 -4.20 -7.12 10.29
C SER A 50 -4.27 -5.69 9.78
N ASP A 51 -5.48 -5.17 9.56
CA ASP A 51 -5.68 -3.77 9.13
C ASP A 51 -5.08 -2.77 10.12
N ILE A 52 -5.18 -3.08 11.42
CA ILE A 52 -4.60 -2.27 12.49
C ILE A 52 -3.07 -2.31 12.41
N THR A 53 -2.48 -3.49 12.19
CA THR A 53 -1.02 -3.62 12.03
C THR A 53 -0.53 -2.84 10.82
N ILE A 54 -1.21 -2.93 9.67
CA ILE A 54 -0.81 -2.18 8.46
C ILE A 54 -0.95 -0.67 8.64
N SER A 55 -1.96 -0.21 9.38
CA SER A 55 -2.09 1.21 9.69
C SER A 55 -0.87 1.69 10.51
N ARG A 56 -0.46 0.92 11.52
CA ARG A 56 0.77 1.21 12.29
C ARG A 56 2.04 1.16 11.46
N VAL A 57 2.12 0.25 10.49
CA VAL A 57 3.25 0.19 9.54
C VAL A 57 3.45 1.54 8.84
N LEU A 58 2.37 2.18 8.38
CA LEU A 58 2.44 3.51 7.75
C LEU A 58 2.86 4.60 8.75
N GLU A 59 2.43 4.49 10.01
CA GLU A 59 2.74 5.46 11.07
C GLU A 59 4.22 5.44 11.45
N VAL A 60 4.82 4.24 11.60
CA VAL A 60 6.22 4.08 12.02
C VAL A 60 7.23 4.14 10.86
N ALA A 61 6.74 4.10 9.62
CA ALA A 61 7.56 4.25 8.43
C ALA A 61 8.12 5.67 8.32
N SER A 62 9.40 5.76 7.95
CA SER A 62 10.02 7.00 7.47
C SER A 62 9.38 7.45 6.16
N ASP A 63 9.61 8.70 5.74
CA ASP A 63 9.00 9.24 4.53
C ASP A 63 9.38 8.47 3.24
N GLU A 64 10.59 7.91 3.19
CA GLU A 64 11.03 7.07 2.08
C GLU A 64 10.28 5.73 2.07
N GLU A 65 10.30 5.01 3.19
CA GLU A 65 9.61 3.72 3.34
C GLU A 65 8.11 3.87 3.12
N ARG A 66 7.51 4.95 3.65
CA ARG A 66 6.08 5.22 3.49
C ARG A 66 5.72 5.43 2.02
N ARG A 67 6.56 6.13 1.26
CA ARG A 67 6.35 6.30 -0.19
C ARG A 67 6.43 4.98 -0.93
N GLU A 68 7.36 4.11 -0.55
CA GLU A 68 7.49 2.77 -1.12
C GLU A 68 6.29 1.89 -0.78
N ILE A 69 5.90 1.83 0.49
CA ILE A 69 4.74 1.05 0.96
C ILE A 69 3.45 1.52 0.30
N VAL A 70 3.25 2.84 0.20
CA VAL A 70 2.06 3.39 -0.48
C VAL A 70 2.08 3.06 -1.98
N ARG A 71 3.24 3.00 -2.62
CA ARG A 71 3.35 2.52 -4.01
C ARG A 71 2.90 1.07 -4.13
N LEU A 72 3.41 0.18 -3.27
CA LEU A 72 2.98 -1.22 -3.22
C LEU A 72 1.46 -1.35 -3.04
N PHE A 73 0.86 -0.50 -2.19
CA PHE A 73 -0.59 -0.52 -1.98
C PHE A 73 -1.38 -0.05 -3.19
N ILE A 74 -0.88 0.95 -3.91
CA ILE A 74 -1.52 1.43 -5.13
C ILE A 74 -1.46 0.34 -6.20
N ASP A 75 -0.29 -0.25 -6.42
CA ASP A 75 -0.08 -1.26 -7.45
C ASP A 75 -1.01 -2.47 -7.21
N ASP A 76 -1.05 -3.02 -5.99
CA ASP A 76 -1.93 -4.14 -5.61
C ASP A 76 -3.43 -3.86 -5.85
N LEU A 77 -3.87 -2.65 -5.49
CA LEU A 77 -5.28 -2.28 -5.65
C LEU A 77 -5.62 -2.02 -7.12
N VAL A 78 -4.70 -1.42 -7.88
CA VAL A 78 -4.89 -1.15 -9.31
C VAL A 78 -4.88 -2.44 -10.10
N ASP A 79 -3.98 -3.38 -9.80
CA ASP A 79 -3.93 -4.68 -10.44
C ASP A 79 -5.28 -5.42 -10.29
N GLY A 80 -5.87 -5.41 -9.08
CA GLY A 80 -7.20 -5.99 -8.86
C GLY A 80 -8.33 -5.26 -9.61
N VAL A 81 -8.20 -3.95 -9.83
CA VAL A 81 -9.17 -3.20 -10.66
C VAL A 81 -8.98 -3.52 -12.14
N ILE A 82 -7.74 -3.60 -12.62
CA ILE A 82 -7.41 -3.98 -14.01
C ILE A 82 -7.97 -5.36 -14.30
N GLU A 83 -7.70 -6.35 -13.46
CA GLU A 83 -8.21 -7.72 -13.60
C GLU A 83 -9.74 -7.73 -13.71
N LEU A 84 -10.43 -6.94 -12.88
CA LEU A 84 -11.88 -6.85 -12.90
C LEU A 84 -12.41 -6.24 -14.22
N LEU A 85 -11.77 -5.18 -14.72
CA LEU A 85 -12.18 -4.52 -15.97
C LEU A 85 -11.87 -5.37 -17.20
N GLU A 86 -10.75 -6.10 -17.19
CA GLU A 86 -10.42 -7.06 -18.26
C GLU A 86 -11.40 -8.24 -18.29
N THR A 87 -11.83 -8.71 -17.11
CA THR A 87 -12.82 -9.79 -16.99
C THR A 87 -14.21 -9.36 -17.45
N TYR A 88 -14.58 -8.10 -17.25
CA TYR A 88 -15.91 -7.55 -17.57
C TYR A 88 -15.79 -6.26 -18.42
N PRO A 89 -15.43 -6.36 -19.72
CA PRO A 89 -15.06 -5.21 -20.54
C PRO A 89 -16.20 -4.21 -20.78
N ASP A 90 -17.45 -4.68 -20.75
CA ASP A 90 -18.63 -3.84 -20.99
C ASP A 90 -19.21 -3.23 -19.70
N VAL A 91 -18.50 -3.35 -18.56
CA VAL A 91 -18.98 -2.81 -17.29
C VAL A 91 -18.96 -1.27 -17.29
N GLU A 92 -20.12 -0.67 -17.09
CA GLU A 92 -20.25 0.77 -16.91
C GLU A 92 -20.36 1.14 -15.43
N SER A 93 -19.60 2.14 -15.00
CA SER A 93 -19.68 2.68 -13.64
C SER A 93 -19.22 4.12 -13.60
N SER A 94 -20.06 5.01 -13.06
CA SER A 94 -19.72 6.42 -12.85
C SER A 94 -18.49 6.63 -11.95
N LYS A 95 -18.11 5.61 -11.17
CA LYS A 95 -16.88 5.63 -10.36
C LYS A 95 -15.61 5.51 -11.20
N LEU A 96 -15.67 4.91 -12.39
CA LEU A 96 -14.54 4.86 -13.31
C LEU A 96 -14.27 6.25 -13.91
N ASP A 97 -15.32 7.01 -14.21
CA ASP A 97 -15.19 8.41 -14.66
C ASP A 97 -14.59 9.30 -13.57
N GLU A 98 -15.02 9.12 -12.32
CA GLU A 98 -14.46 9.82 -11.16
C GLU A 98 -12.97 9.49 -10.98
N LEU A 99 -12.61 8.21 -11.07
CA LEU A 99 -11.22 7.76 -11.00
C LEU A 99 -10.36 8.39 -12.11
N LYS A 100 -10.86 8.40 -13.35
CA LYS A 100 -10.18 9.02 -14.50
C LYS A 100 -9.87 10.49 -14.25
N LYS A 101 -10.85 11.26 -13.75
CA LYS A 101 -10.66 12.69 -13.41
C LYS A 101 -9.58 12.90 -12.34
N ILE A 102 -9.59 12.08 -11.29
CA ILE A 102 -8.57 12.14 -10.22
C ILE A 102 -7.16 11.88 -10.79
N LEU A 103 -7.02 10.91 -11.70
CA LEU A 103 -5.74 10.60 -12.34
C LEU A 103 -5.25 11.75 -13.24
N GLU A 104 -6.13 12.32 -14.06
CA GLU A 104 -5.81 13.48 -14.91
C GLU A 104 -5.38 14.70 -14.09
N GLU A 105 -6.04 14.98 -12.97
CA GLU A 105 -5.64 16.06 -12.07
C GLU A 105 -4.27 15.83 -11.44
N LYS A 106 -3.99 14.59 -11.03
CA LYS A 106 -2.69 14.22 -10.45
C LYS A 106 -1.57 14.40 -11.47
N GLU A 107 -1.81 14.03 -12.73
CA GLU A 107 -0.88 14.25 -13.83
C GLU A 107 -0.63 15.75 -14.08
N LYS A 108 -1.69 16.56 -14.17
CA LYS A 108 -1.57 18.02 -14.33
C LYS A 108 -0.71 18.65 -13.23
N ARG A 109 -0.96 18.30 -11.97
CA ARG A 109 -0.16 18.79 -10.84
C ARG A 109 1.31 18.37 -10.97
N ARG A 110 1.59 17.11 -11.32
CA ARG A 110 2.96 16.63 -11.56
C ARG A 110 3.66 17.44 -12.65
N ILE A 111 2.98 17.75 -13.75
CA ILE A 111 3.52 18.56 -14.85
C ILE A 111 3.84 19.98 -14.36
N LEU A 112 2.91 20.63 -13.66
CA LEU A 112 3.11 21.98 -13.14
C LEU A 112 4.30 22.06 -12.16
N THR A 113 4.43 21.08 -11.25
CA THR A 113 5.59 20.98 -10.35
C THR A 113 6.89 20.74 -11.13
N SER A 114 6.88 19.90 -12.16
CA SER A 114 8.08 19.64 -12.98
C SER A 114 8.56 20.84 -13.79
N LEU A 115 7.66 21.79 -14.08
CA LEU A 115 7.93 23.02 -14.80
C LEU A 115 8.21 24.21 -13.87
N GLY A 116 8.24 24.01 -12.54
CA GLY A 116 8.53 25.06 -11.56
C GLY A 116 7.43 26.09 -11.36
N PHE A 117 6.19 25.78 -11.75
CA PHE A 117 5.05 26.69 -11.61
C PHE A 117 4.35 26.62 -10.24
N VAL A 118 4.72 25.66 -9.37
CA VAL A 118 4.23 25.48 -7.99
C VAL A 118 5.34 24.91 -7.12
#